data_AF-A0A843L5Y5-F1
#
_entry.id   AF-A0A843L5Y5-F1
#
_cell.length_a   1.000
_cell.length_b   1.000
_cell.length_c   1.000
_cell.angle_alpha   90.00
_cell.angle_beta   90.00
_cell.angle_gamma   90.00
#
_symmetry.space_group_name_H-M   'P 1'
#
loop_
_entity.id
_entity.type
_entity.pdbx_description
1 polymer ?
#
loop_
_entity_poly.entity_id
_entity_poly.type
_entity_poly.pdbx_seq_one_letter_code
_entity_poly.pdbx_strand_id
1 'polypeptide(L)'
;MGDFDPRKHTAEERGIDAKGNYVRGLKMSDTRFKNMVTGHSPAEQQSMRQQVEEAEEKGLRTYQIKHAKGYYNIENGIVIGSAKGK
;
A
#
# COMPACT_ATOMS: atom_id res chain seq x y z
N MET A 1 -12.26 -9.87 -21.95
CA MET A 1 -11.67 -8.67 -21.33
C MET A 1 -11.22 -9.12 -19.95
N GLY A 2 -9.91 -9.10 -19.67
CA GLY A 2 -9.34 -9.77 -18.50
C GLY A 2 -9.80 -9.12 -17.20
N ASP A 3 -10.10 -9.96 -16.20
CA ASP A 3 -10.46 -9.58 -14.84
C ASP A 3 -9.31 -8.81 -14.16
N PHE A 4 -9.29 -7.49 -14.32
CA PHE A 4 -8.41 -6.65 -13.51
C PHE A 4 -8.92 -6.66 -12.06
N ASP A 5 -8.20 -7.36 -11.18
CA ASP A 5 -8.47 -7.34 -9.74
C ASP A 5 -7.59 -6.29 -9.06
N PRO A 6 -8.14 -5.14 -8.65
CA PRO A 6 -7.35 -4.08 -8.02
C PRO A 6 -6.70 -4.54 -6.71
N ARG A 7 -7.15 -5.64 -6.09
CA ARG A 7 -6.51 -6.22 -4.90
C ARG A 7 -5.29 -7.08 -5.23
N LYS A 8 -5.15 -7.53 -6.47
CA LYS A 8 -4.01 -8.35 -6.95
C LYS A 8 -3.00 -7.54 -7.75
N HIS A 9 -3.46 -6.49 -8.44
CA HIS A 9 -2.60 -5.60 -9.22
C HIS A 9 -1.94 -4.53 -8.37
N THR A 10 -0.72 -4.16 -8.76
CA THR A 10 0.06 -3.10 -8.13
C THR A 10 -0.52 -1.72 -8.40
N ALA A 11 -0.20 -0.75 -7.53
CA ALA A 11 -0.60 0.65 -7.63
C ALA A 11 -0.25 1.33 -8.97
N GLU A 12 0.73 0.80 -9.70
CA GLU A 12 1.19 1.34 -10.98
C GLU A 12 0.37 0.79 -12.15
N GLU A 13 -0.17 -0.42 -11.99
CA GLU A 13 -1.03 -1.06 -12.96
C GLU A 13 -2.44 -0.45 -12.94
N ARG A 14 -2.98 -0.27 -14.14
CA ARG A 14 -4.30 0.29 -14.40
C ARG A 14 -5.02 -0.64 -15.35
N GLY A 15 -6.33 -0.76 -15.18
CA GLY A 15 -7.14 -1.62 -16.04
C GLY A 15 -8.61 -1.28 -15.98
N ILE A 16 -9.38 -2.11 -16.65
CA ILE A 16 -10.83 -2.07 -16.65
C ILE A 16 -11.30 -3.29 -15.85
N ASP A 17 -12.10 -3.06 -14.81
CA ASP A 17 -12.69 -4.16 -14.04
C ASP A 17 -13.77 -4.90 -14.85
N ALA A 18 -14.29 -6.01 -14.31
CA ALA A 18 -15.36 -6.78 -14.94
C ALA A 18 -16.65 -5.99 -15.21
N LYS A 19 -16.81 -4.80 -14.62
CA LYS A 19 -17.96 -3.90 -14.80
C LYS A 19 -17.68 -2.76 -15.77
N GLY A 20 -16.52 -2.74 -16.43
CA GLY A 20 -16.17 -1.68 -17.37
C GLY A 20 -15.63 -0.40 -16.71
N ASN A 21 -15.41 -0.39 -15.38
CA ASN A 21 -14.90 0.80 -14.70
C ASN A 21 -13.39 0.87 -14.78
N TYR A 22 -12.87 2.09 -14.94
CA TYR A 22 -11.45 2.33 -14.77
C TYR A 22 -11.05 2.14 -13.32
N VAL A 23 -10.05 1.27 -13.11
CA VAL A 23 -9.54 0.93 -11.79
C VAL A 23 -8.01 0.96 -11.81
N ARG A 24 -7.44 1.36 -10.68
CA ARG A 24 -5.99 1.34 -10.42
C ARG A 24 -5.73 0.35 -9.29
N GLY A 25 -4.58 -0.33 -9.32
CA GLY A 25 -4.26 -1.30 -8.27
C GLY A 25 -4.23 -0.65 -6.89
N LEU A 26 -4.61 -1.44 -5.88
CA LEU A 26 -4.59 -1.09 -4.45
C LEU A 26 -3.31 -1.55 -3.80
N LYS A 27 -2.62 -2.50 -4.43
CA LYS A 27 -1.48 -3.19 -3.85
C LYS A 27 -0.20 -2.35 -3.97
N MET A 28 0.48 -2.13 -2.86
CA MET A 28 1.80 -1.54 -2.84
C MET A 28 2.80 -2.50 -3.50
N SER A 29 3.63 -1.96 -4.40
CA SER A 29 4.76 -2.69 -4.98
C SER A 29 5.81 -2.99 -3.91
N ASP A 30 6.44 -4.18 -3.94
CA ASP A 30 7.50 -4.56 -3.00
C ASP A 30 8.70 -3.58 -3.06
N THR A 31 9.01 -3.05 -4.25
CA THR A 31 10.05 -2.03 -4.41
C THR A 31 9.69 -0.74 -3.66
N ARG A 32 8.42 -0.33 -3.72
CA ARG A 32 7.96 0.87 -2.99
C ARG A 32 7.96 0.64 -1.49
N PHE A 33 7.51 -0.54 -1.06
CA PHE A 33 7.58 -0.93 0.35
C PHE A 33 9.01 -0.89 0.85
N LYS A 34 9.96 -1.52 0.14
CA LYS A 34 11.39 -1.47 0.46
C LYS A 34 11.90 -0.04 0.58
N ASN A 35 11.60 0.82 -0.39
CA ASN A 35 12.02 2.22 -0.36
C ASN A 35 11.46 2.99 0.83
N MET A 36 10.21 2.73 1.21
CA MET A 36 9.55 3.36 2.36
C MET A 36 10.16 2.91 3.69
N VAL A 37 10.52 1.62 3.80
CA VAL A 37 11.07 1.06 5.04
C VAL A 37 12.61 1.18 5.14
N THR A 38 13.26 1.73 4.11
CA THR A 38 14.70 2.01 4.12
C THR A 38 15.06 2.89 5.31
N GLY A 39 15.88 2.36 6.23
CA GLY A 39 16.32 3.05 7.44
C GLY A 39 15.55 2.72 8.72
N HIS A 40 14.52 1.88 8.65
CA HIS A 40 13.85 1.30 9.83
C HIS A 40 14.48 -0.03 10.23
N SER A 41 14.40 -0.37 11.52
CA SER A 41 14.93 -1.64 12.03
C SER A 41 14.16 -2.84 11.45
N PRO A 42 14.78 -4.04 11.31
CA PRO A 42 14.10 -5.21 10.74
C PRO A 42 12.76 -5.55 11.40
N ALA A 43 12.65 -5.38 12.72
CA ALA A 43 11.41 -5.56 13.47
C ALA A 43 10.31 -4.56 13.04
N GLU A 44 10.68 -3.29 12.82
CA GLU A 44 9.75 -2.28 12.29
C GLU A 44 9.37 -2.59 10.85
N GLN A 45 10.32 -3.01 10.00
CA GLN A 45 10.01 -3.41 8.62
C GLN A 45 8.98 -4.54 8.59
N GLN A 46 9.12 -5.54 9.45
CA GLN A 46 8.14 -6.63 9.55
C GLN A 46 6.78 -6.12 10.04
N SER A 47 6.74 -5.28 11.08
CA SER A 47 5.50 -4.70 11.60
C SER A 47 4.80 -3.80 10.57
N MET A 48 5.55 -3.00 9.83
CA MET A 48 5.03 -2.16 8.74
C MET A 48 4.50 -3.01 7.58
N ARG A 49 5.16 -4.13 7.26
CA ARG A 49 4.69 -5.06 6.23
C ARG A 49 3.35 -5.67 6.61
N GLN A 50 3.22 -6.15 7.85
CA GLN A 50 1.97 -6.70 8.35
C GLN A 50 0.82 -5.68 8.29
N GLN A 51 1.09 -4.41 8.61
CA GLN A 51 0.07 -3.35 8.50
C GLN A 51 -0.37 -3.09 7.05
N VAL A 52 0.55 -3.15 6.09
CA VAL A 52 0.22 -3.07 4.65
C VAL A 52 -0.65 -4.24 4.24
N GLU A 53 -0.20 -5.45 4.54
CA GLU A 53 -0.91 -6.67 4.17
C GLU A 53 -2.32 -6.69 4.76
N GLU A 54 -2.48 -6.36 6.04
CA GLU A 54 -3.79 -6.31 6.70
C GLU A 54 -4.72 -5.26 6.05
N ALA A 55 -4.18 -4.09 5.68
CA ALA A 55 -4.96 -3.05 5.01
C ALA A 55 -5.36 -3.45 3.58
N GLU A 56 -4.47 -4.13 2.85
CA GLU A 56 -4.72 -4.64 1.51
C GLU A 56 -5.70 -5.81 1.49
N GLU A 57 -5.63 -6.72 2.47
CA GLU A 57 -6.59 -7.81 2.67
C GLU A 57 -7.99 -7.26 3.00
N LYS A 58 -8.06 -6.19 3.80
CA LYS A 58 -9.30 -5.45 4.05
C LYS A 58 -9.80 -4.67 2.82
N GLY A 59 -8.99 -4.58 1.76
CA GLY A 59 -9.31 -3.84 0.55
C GLY A 59 -9.39 -2.33 0.76
N LEU A 60 -8.67 -1.80 1.76
CA LEU A 60 -8.64 -0.37 2.07
C LEU A 60 -7.90 0.40 0.98
N ARG A 61 -8.59 1.39 0.42
CA ARG A 61 -7.97 2.34 -0.51
C ARG A 61 -7.02 3.28 0.19
N THR A 62 -7.37 3.72 1.40
CA THR A 62 -6.57 4.68 2.16
C THR A 62 -6.32 4.12 3.54
N TYR A 63 -5.06 4.05 3.94
CA TYR A 63 -4.65 3.49 5.23
C TYR A 63 -3.38 4.15 5.76
N GLN A 64 -3.12 3.97 7.06
CA GLN A 64 -1.95 4.51 7.73
C GLN A 64 -1.06 3.39 8.24
N ILE A 65 0.23 3.48 7.95
CA ILE A 65 1.23 2.56 8.48
C ILE A 65 2.00 3.29 9.57
N LYS A 66 1.92 2.80 10.80
CA LYS A 66 2.63 3.35 11.94
C LYS A 66 4.03 2.72 12.07
N HIS A 67 4.99 3.53 12.46
CA HIS A 67 6.36 3.16 12.81
C HIS A 67 6.79 3.92 14.08
N ALA A 68 7.94 3.61 14.67
CA ALA A 68 8.31 4.16 15.99
C ALA A 68 8.39 5.69 16.04
N LYS A 69 8.64 6.33 14.89
CA LYS A 69 8.83 7.78 14.76
C LYS A 69 7.63 8.48 14.12
N GLY A 70 6.51 7.79 13.88
CA GLY A 70 5.35 8.39 13.20
C GLY A 70 4.53 7.45 12.34
N TYR A 71 4.02 7.96 11.22
CA TYR A 71 3.20 7.19 10.31
C TYR A 71 3.32 7.65 8.85
N TYR A 72 3.05 6.73 7.93
CA TYR A 72 2.89 6.97 6.51
C TYR A 72 1.41 6.91 6.14
N ASN A 73 0.94 7.87 5.35
CA ASN A 73 -0.37 7.82 4.72
C ASN A 73 -0.23 7.16 3.36
N ILE A 74 -0.96 6.07 3.16
CA ILE A 74 -0.98 5.31 1.91
C ILE A 74 -2.36 5.46 1.27
N GLU A 75 -2.36 5.72 -0.04
CA GLU A 75 -3.55 5.71 -0.88
C GLU A 75 -3.30 4.84 -2.11
N ASN A 76 -4.12 3.81 -2.31
CA ASN A 76 -4.01 2.81 -3.38
C ASN A 76 -2.58 2.25 -3.52
N GLY A 77 -1.94 1.90 -2.39
CA GLY A 77 -0.55 1.41 -2.39
C GLY A 77 0.51 2.49 -2.69
N ILE A 78 0.14 3.76 -2.69
CA ILE A 78 1.01 4.93 -2.91
C ILE A 78 1.19 5.69 -1.61
N VAL A 79 2.44 5.94 -1.21
CA VAL A 79 2.73 6.85 -0.10
C VAL A 79 2.38 8.27 -0.54
N ILE A 80 1.30 8.83 0.01
CA ILE A 80 0.84 10.20 -0.28
C ILE A 80 1.34 11.22 0.74
N GLY A 81 1.84 10.75 1.88
CA GLY A 81 2.43 11.61 2.88
C GLY A 81 3.01 10.83 4.04
N SER A 82 3.75 11.51 4.89
CA SER A 82 4.24 10.98 6.15
C SER A 82 4.18 12.08 7.21
N ALA A 83 4.01 11.66 8.46
CA ALA A 83 4.04 12.55 9.60
C ALA A 83 4.90 11.94 10.70
N LYS A 84 5.66 12.78 11.39
CA LYS A 84 6.40 12.37 12.58
C LYS A 84 5.44 12.28 13.76
N GLY A 85 5.49 11.16 14.47
CA GLY A 85 4.83 10.96 15.75
C GLY A 85 5.44 11.94 16.74
N LYS A 86 4.57 12.65 17.45
CA LYS A 86 4.95 13.67 18.42
C LYS A 86 5.66 13.07 19.63
#